data_AF-A0A960QWD7-F1
#
_entry.id   AF-A0A960QWD7-F1
#
_cell.length_a   1.000
_cell.length_b   1.000
_cell.length_c   1.000
_cell.angle_alpha   90.00
_cell.angle_beta   90.00
_cell.angle_gamma   90.00
#
_symmetry.space_group_name_H-M   'P 1'
#
loop_
_entity.id
_entity.type
_entity.pdbx_description
1 polymer ?
#
loop_
_entity_poly.entity_id
_entity_poly.type
_entity_poly.pdbx_seq_one_letter_code
_entity_poly.pdbx_strand_id
1 'polypeptide(L)'
;MRRFILWSGLFISSLCFQAAKAAEDNRPNILFAIGDNWAWPHASILGDPTVKTPVFDRIAREGVLFENAFCPVPSCSPTRSSLLTGRAAHQLEEAASLWSVFQRKFQVFTDKLAEAGYEVGFAGKGWSPGKY
;
A
#
# COMPACT_ATOMS: atom_id res chain seq x y z
N MET A 1 76.63 0.15 19.23
CA MET A 1 76.24 -0.06 17.81
C MET A 1 75.66 -1.45 17.66
N ARG A 2 74.59 -1.59 16.86
CA ARG A 2 73.81 -2.82 16.50
C ARG A 2 72.76 -3.24 17.56
N ARG A 3 71.46 -3.44 17.29
CA ARG A 3 70.59 -3.39 16.10
C ARG A 3 69.14 -3.15 16.57
N PHE A 4 68.42 -2.25 15.90
CA PHE A 4 66.95 -2.18 15.84
C PHE A 4 66.41 -3.35 15.01
N ILE A 5 65.36 -4.05 15.47
CA ILE A 5 64.37 -4.72 14.59
C ILE A 5 62.99 -4.66 15.25
N LEU A 6 62.06 -4.02 14.53
CA LEU A 6 60.64 -3.85 14.81
C LEU A 6 59.88 -5.18 14.73
N TRP A 7 58.88 -5.37 15.59
CA TRP A 7 57.79 -6.34 15.38
C TRP A 7 56.45 -5.62 15.48
N SER A 8 56.11 -4.86 14.43
CA SER A 8 54.75 -4.48 14.09
C SER A 8 54.13 -5.60 13.26
N GLY A 9 53.58 -6.61 13.95
CA GLY A 9 52.89 -7.75 13.34
C GLY A 9 51.41 -7.44 13.14
N LEU A 10 51.08 -7.03 11.93
CA LEU A 10 49.78 -6.71 11.37
C LEU A 10 48.81 -7.91 11.46
N PHE A 11 47.89 -7.91 12.44
CA PHE A 11 46.70 -8.81 12.43
C PHE A 11 45.50 -8.03 11.89
N ILE A 12 45.50 -7.75 10.59
CA ILE A 12 44.29 -7.36 9.84
C ILE A 12 43.86 -8.61 9.08
N SER A 13 43.30 -9.59 9.80
CA SER A 13 42.69 -10.75 9.18
C SER A 13 41.28 -10.35 8.70
N SER A 14 41.23 -9.93 7.44
CA SER A 14 40.14 -10.25 6.52
C SER A 14 38.72 -10.15 7.07
N LEU A 15 38.23 -8.91 7.24
CA LEU A 15 36.83 -8.60 7.00
C LEU A 15 36.53 -8.86 5.52
N CYS A 16 36.40 -10.13 5.14
CA CYS A 16 35.62 -10.49 3.96
C CYS A 16 34.16 -10.19 4.31
N PHE A 17 33.80 -8.92 4.22
CA PHE A 17 32.41 -8.52 4.03
C PHE A 17 32.02 -9.07 2.66
N GLN A 18 31.57 -10.33 2.64
CA GLN A 18 30.83 -10.87 1.52
C GLN A 18 29.57 -10.00 1.44
N ALA A 19 29.59 -9.00 0.58
CA ALA A 19 28.38 -8.31 0.16
C ALA A 19 27.52 -9.38 -0.53
N ALA A 20 26.67 -10.04 0.24
CA ALA A 20 25.62 -10.89 -0.30
C ALA A 20 24.84 -9.99 -1.26
N LYS A 21 24.99 -10.22 -2.56
CA LYS A 21 24.17 -9.59 -3.59
C LYS A 21 22.75 -9.97 -3.22
N ALA A 22 22.01 -9.04 -2.62
CA ALA A 22 20.62 -9.26 -2.26
C ALA A 22 19.93 -9.80 -3.51
N ALA A 23 19.29 -10.96 -3.39
CA ALA A 23 18.49 -11.51 -4.48
C ALA A 23 17.54 -10.41 -4.94
N GLU A 24 17.55 -10.12 -6.23
CA GLU A 24 16.72 -9.07 -6.80
C GLU A 24 15.27 -9.48 -6.57
N ASP A 25 14.63 -8.79 -5.64
CA ASP A 25 13.27 -9.08 -5.23
C ASP A 25 12.32 -8.64 -6.34
N ASN A 26 11.92 -9.59 -7.19
CA ASN A 26 11.07 -9.35 -8.36
C ASN A 26 9.60 -9.01 -8.01
N ARG A 27 9.29 -8.84 -6.72
CA ARG A 27 7.95 -8.44 -6.27
C ARG A 27 7.69 -6.97 -6.62
N PRO A 28 6.52 -6.62 -7.20
CA PRO A 28 6.21 -5.24 -7.54
C PRO A 28 5.86 -4.43 -6.30
N ASN A 29 6.20 -3.13 -6.28
CA ASN A 29 5.64 -2.19 -5.32
C ASN A 29 4.16 -1.93 -5.62
N ILE A 30 3.32 -1.85 -4.59
CA ILE A 30 1.88 -1.65 -4.72
C ILE A 30 1.52 -0.28 -4.14
N LEU A 31 1.05 0.63 -5.00
CA LEU A 31 0.44 1.89 -4.56
C LEU A 31 -1.08 1.78 -4.69
N PHE A 32 -1.76 1.83 -3.54
CA PHE A 32 -3.22 1.86 -3.49
C PHE A 32 -3.71 3.28 -3.16
N ALA A 33 -4.35 3.94 -4.13
CA ALA A 33 -4.82 5.33 -4.01
C ALA A 33 -6.34 5.43 -4.18
N ILE A 34 -7.00 6.18 -3.29
CA ILE A 34 -8.45 6.39 -3.31
C ILE A 34 -8.73 7.90 -3.27
N GLY A 35 -9.61 8.37 -4.16
CA GLY A 35 -10.27 9.67 -4.00
C GLY A 35 -11.55 9.51 -3.18
N ASP A 36 -11.65 10.20 -2.03
CA ASP A 36 -12.87 10.18 -1.22
C ASP A 36 -13.96 11.00 -1.91
N ASN A 37 -15.19 10.48 -1.93
CA ASN A 37 -16.34 11.05 -2.63
C ASN A 37 -16.14 11.32 -4.14
N TRP A 38 -15.26 10.56 -4.82
CA TRP A 38 -15.14 10.62 -6.27
C TRP A 38 -16.33 9.90 -6.92
N ALA A 39 -17.22 10.65 -7.57
CA ALA A 39 -18.35 10.10 -8.32
C ALA A 39 -18.06 9.99 -9.83
N TRP A 40 -18.65 8.99 -10.47
CA TRP A 40 -18.73 8.92 -11.93
C TRP A 40 -19.62 10.05 -12.48
N PRO A 41 -19.28 10.71 -13.60
CA PRO A 41 -18.13 10.49 -14.49
C PRO A 41 -16.98 11.50 -14.28
N HIS A 42 -16.71 11.97 -13.06
CA HIS A 42 -15.85 13.15 -12.82
C HIS A 42 -14.34 12.93 -13.08
N ALA A 43 -13.95 12.67 -14.33
CA ALA A 43 -12.58 12.64 -14.83
C ALA A 43 -12.60 13.01 -16.33
N SER A 44 -11.56 13.69 -16.82
CA SER A 44 -11.53 14.11 -18.23
C SER A 44 -11.54 12.92 -19.21
N ILE A 45 -10.87 11.81 -18.87
CA ILE A 45 -10.91 10.60 -19.70
C ILE A 45 -12.29 9.91 -19.74
N LEU A 46 -13.16 10.20 -18.77
CA LEU A 46 -14.52 9.67 -18.67
C LEU A 46 -15.56 10.59 -19.33
N GLY A 47 -15.11 11.67 -19.98
CA GLY A 47 -15.97 12.60 -20.71
C GLY A 47 -16.52 13.76 -19.89
N ASP A 48 -16.04 14.00 -18.66
CA ASP A 48 -16.40 15.21 -17.93
C ASP A 48 -15.87 16.46 -18.66
N PRO A 49 -16.73 17.42 -19.04
CA PRO A 49 -16.32 18.60 -19.81
C PRO A 49 -15.61 19.67 -18.96
N THR A 50 -15.66 19.56 -17.63
CA THR A 50 -15.19 20.59 -16.69
C THR A 50 -13.94 20.14 -15.94
N VAL A 51 -13.92 18.88 -15.49
CA VAL A 51 -12.85 18.32 -14.68
C VAL A 51 -11.62 18.03 -15.54
N LYS A 52 -10.44 18.48 -15.09
CA LYS A 52 -9.16 18.21 -15.75
C LYS A 52 -8.31 17.30 -14.87
N THR A 53 -8.11 16.05 -15.29
CA THR A 53 -7.39 15.02 -14.52
C THR A 53 -6.20 14.44 -15.31
N PRO A 54 -5.26 15.27 -15.80
CA PRO A 54 -4.23 14.82 -16.75
C PRO A 54 -3.35 13.68 -16.22
N VAL A 55 -3.11 13.62 -14.91
CA VAL A 55 -2.33 12.55 -14.27
C VAL A 55 -3.10 11.24 -14.19
N PHE A 56 -4.38 11.28 -13.79
CA PHE A 56 -5.26 10.10 -13.78
C PHE A 56 -5.46 9.57 -15.20
N ASP A 57 -5.72 10.46 -16.15
CA ASP A 57 -5.89 10.11 -17.57
C ASP A 57 -4.64 9.42 -18.14
N ARG A 58 -3.44 9.87 -17.74
CA ARG A 58 -2.18 9.22 -18.14
C ARG A 58 -2.09 7.81 -17.57
N ILE A 59 -2.37 7.63 -16.27
CA ILE A 59 -2.36 6.31 -15.62
C ILE A 59 -3.36 5.37 -16.30
N ALA A 60 -4.57 5.85 -16.60
CA ALA A 60 -5.61 5.07 -17.26
C ALA A 60 -5.21 4.65 -18.69
N ARG A 61 -4.53 5.52 -19.45
CA ARG A 61 -4.01 5.19 -20.80
C ARG A 61 -2.83 4.22 -20.80
N GLU A 62 -1.97 4.30 -19.78
CA GLU A 62 -0.81 3.40 -19.63
C GLU A 62 -1.20 2.06 -18.98
N GLY A 63 -2.41 1.94 -18.44
CA GLY A 63 -2.90 0.77 -17.72
C GLY A 63 -4.27 0.32 -18.20
N VAL A 64 -5.16 0.05 -17.24
CA VAL A 64 -6.53 -0.41 -17.50
C VAL A 64 -7.51 0.52 -16.81
N LEU A 65 -8.51 0.97 -17.56
CA LEU A 65 -9.64 1.74 -17.05
C LEU A 65 -10.87 0.84 -16.92
N PHE A 66 -11.35 0.66 -15.69
CA PHE A 66 -12.60 -0.06 -15.44
C PHE A 66 -13.77 0.92 -15.48
N GLU A 67 -14.53 0.90 -16.58
CA GLU A 67 -15.72 1.76 -16.76
C GLU A 67 -16.93 1.28 -15.94
N ASN A 68 -16.91 0.04 -15.47
CA ASN A 68 -17.99 -0.59 -14.71
C ASN A 68 -17.47 -1.07 -13.34
N ALA A 69 -16.98 -0.14 -12.52
CA ALA A 69 -16.54 -0.40 -11.15
C ALA A 69 -17.54 0.21 -10.15
N PHE A 70 -18.06 -0.63 -9.23
CA PHE A 70 -19.13 -0.23 -8.31
C PHE A 70 -18.66 -0.20 -6.86
N CYS A 71 -19.15 0.80 -6.13
CA CYS A 71 -18.97 0.92 -4.69
C CYS A 71 -19.89 -0.07 -3.97
N PRO A 72 -19.40 -0.93 -3.06
CA PRO A 72 -20.24 -1.93 -2.40
C PRO A 72 -21.27 -1.30 -1.45
N VAL A 73 -20.94 -0.14 -0.85
CA VAL A 73 -21.85 0.62 0.03
C VAL A 73 -21.63 2.13 -0.19
N PRO A 74 -22.67 2.94 -0.40
CA PRO A 74 -22.50 4.39 -0.61
C PRO A 74 -22.22 5.15 0.71
N SER A 75 -21.22 4.72 1.49
CA SER A 75 -20.81 5.32 2.76
C SER A 75 -19.35 4.99 3.10
N CYS A 76 -18.64 5.95 3.74
CA CYS A 76 -17.17 5.93 3.88
C CYS A 76 -16.62 4.68 4.60
N SER A 77 -16.93 4.51 5.90
CA SER A 77 -16.44 3.37 6.70
C SER A 77 -16.84 2.02 6.11
N PRO A 78 -18.11 1.76 5.75
CA PRO A 78 -18.50 0.43 5.26
C PRO A 78 -17.89 0.04 3.91
N THR A 79 -17.71 1.00 2.98
CA THR A 79 -16.99 0.70 1.75
C THR A 79 -15.53 0.44 1.99
N ARG A 80 -14.88 1.21 2.87
CA ARG A 80 -13.49 0.97 3.25
C ARG A 80 -13.35 -0.38 3.97
N SER A 81 -14.33 -0.79 4.77
CA SER A 81 -14.34 -2.13 5.38
C SER A 81 -14.40 -3.24 4.33
N SER A 82 -15.32 -3.10 3.36
CA SER A 82 -15.46 -4.08 2.27
C SER A 82 -14.19 -4.14 1.42
N LEU A 83 -13.59 -2.99 1.13
CA LEU A 83 -12.35 -2.86 0.38
C LEU A 83 -11.16 -3.50 1.08
N LEU A 84 -10.98 -3.22 2.37
CA LEU A 84 -9.84 -3.73 3.14
C LEU A 84 -9.92 -5.25 3.35
N THR A 85 -11.13 -5.80 3.52
CA THR A 85 -11.34 -7.21 3.86
C THR A 85 -11.67 -8.10 2.66
N GLY A 86 -12.06 -7.51 1.53
CA GLY A 86 -12.60 -8.25 0.37
C GLY A 86 -13.97 -8.90 0.64
N ARG A 87 -14.70 -8.46 1.68
CA ARG A 87 -15.99 -9.04 2.09
C ARG A 87 -17.16 -8.15 1.71
N ALA A 88 -18.33 -8.76 1.55
CA ALA A 88 -19.57 -8.01 1.41
C ALA A 88 -19.98 -7.38 2.76
N ALA A 89 -20.61 -6.21 2.72
CA ALA A 89 -20.97 -5.45 3.93
C ALA A 89 -21.78 -6.26 4.95
N HIS A 90 -22.70 -7.14 4.51
CA HIS A 90 -23.50 -7.97 5.41
C HIS A 90 -22.67 -8.99 6.22
N GLN A 91 -21.40 -9.23 5.85
CA GLN A 91 -20.48 -10.12 6.55
C GLN A 91 -19.59 -9.37 7.56
N LEU A 92 -19.73 -8.05 7.66
CA LEU A 92 -18.80 -7.16 8.37
C LEU A 92 -19.35 -6.59 9.67
N GLU A 93 -20.54 -7.05 10.09
CA GLU A 93 -21.13 -6.68 11.38
C GLU A 93 -21.12 -5.15 11.60
N GLU A 94 -20.61 -4.66 12.74
CA GLU A 94 -20.53 -3.23 13.04
C GLU A 94 -19.65 -2.45 12.06
N ALA A 95 -18.64 -3.09 11.44
CA ALA A 95 -17.80 -2.45 10.43
C ALA A 95 -18.57 -2.11 9.14
N ALA A 96 -19.82 -2.55 9.01
CA ALA A 96 -20.76 -2.14 7.96
C ALA A 96 -21.52 -0.82 8.27
N SER A 97 -21.19 -0.15 9.38
CA SER A 97 -21.80 1.13 9.79
C SER A 97 -20.80 2.29 9.73
N LEU A 98 -21.30 3.51 9.53
CA LEU A 98 -20.49 4.74 9.62
C LEU A 98 -20.15 5.02 11.10
N TRP A 99 -18.94 5.54 11.38
CA TRP A 99 -18.47 5.88 12.74
C TRP A 99 -18.41 4.71 13.72
N SER A 100 -18.32 3.48 13.23
CA SER A 100 -18.32 2.27 14.06
C SER A 100 -16.93 1.90 14.58
N VAL A 101 -16.79 0.65 15.04
CA VAL A 101 -15.53 0.02 15.40
C VAL A 101 -15.14 -0.98 14.33
N PHE A 102 -13.90 -0.91 13.83
CA PHE A 102 -13.34 -1.95 12.98
C PHE A 102 -12.87 -3.11 13.83
N GLN A 103 -13.59 -4.23 13.77
CA GLN A 103 -13.27 -5.39 14.58
C GLN A 103 -11.97 -6.06 14.06
N ARG A 104 -10.94 -6.15 14.91
CA ARG A 104 -9.62 -6.73 14.57
C ARG A 104 -9.64 -8.20 14.12
N LYS A 105 -10.76 -8.91 14.30
CA LYS A 105 -10.93 -10.28 13.80
C LYS A 105 -10.97 -10.35 12.26
N PHE A 106 -11.29 -9.25 11.60
CA PHE A 106 -11.30 -9.19 10.15
C PHE A 106 -9.89 -8.94 9.64
N GLN A 107 -9.30 -9.97 9.02
CA GLN A 107 -8.05 -9.82 8.31
C GLN A 107 -8.22 -8.89 7.12
N VAL A 108 -7.26 -7.98 6.94
CA VAL A 108 -7.25 -7.04 5.81
C VAL A 108 -6.13 -7.37 4.82
N PHE A 109 -6.26 -6.94 3.56
CA PHE A 109 -5.26 -7.27 2.53
C PHE A 109 -3.86 -6.75 2.88
N THR A 110 -3.76 -5.67 3.66
CA THR A 110 -2.49 -5.14 4.13
C THR A 110 -1.79 -6.08 5.12
N ASP A 111 -2.53 -6.83 5.93
CA ASP A 111 -1.94 -7.87 6.79
C ASP A 111 -1.34 -8.98 5.92
N LYS A 112 -2.04 -9.35 4.84
CA LYS A 112 -1.55 -10.34 3.87
C LYS A 112 -0.29 -9.89 3.14
N LEU A 113 -0.20 -8.61 2.79
CA LEU A 113 1.02 -8.04 2.21
C LEU A 113 2.18 -8.08 3.22
N ALA A 114 1.94 -7.70 4.47
CA ALA A 114 2.96 -7.78 5.52
C ALA A 114 3.43 -9.22 5.78
N GLU A 115 2.50 -10.18 5.89
CA GLU A 115 2.79 -11.62 5.99
C GLU A 115 3.62 -12.13 4.80
N ALA A 116 3.35 -11.61 3.61
CA ALA A 116 4.10 -11.92 2.40
C ALA A 116 5.48 -11.24 2.33
N GLY A 117 5.85 -10.41 3.32
CA GLY A 117 7.15 -9.74 3.41
C GLY A 117 7.22 -8.39 2.69
N TYR A 118 6.08 -7.70 2.51
CA TYR A 118 6.03 -6.31 2.08
C TYR A 118 6.12 -5.37 3.27
N GLU A 119 6.76 -4.21 3.06
CA GLU A 119 6.60 -3.08 3.97
C GLU A 119 5.27 -2.39 3.69
N VAL A 120 4.47 -2.18 4.74
CA VAL A 120 3.13 -1.60 4.64
C VAL A 120 3.11 -0.26 5.35
N GLY A 121 2.64 0.78 4.64
CA GLY A 121 2.39 2.10 5.19
C GLY A 121 1.14 2.72 4.57
N PHE A 122 0.62 3.77 5.20
CA PHE A 122 -0.48 4.55 4.66
C PHE A 122 -0.29 6.04 4.95
N ALA A 123 -0.91 6.88 4.12
CA ALA A 123 -0.99 8.32 4.32
C ALA A 123 -2.43 8.80 4.12
N GLY A 124 -2.84 9.81 4.89
CA GLY A 124 -4.20 10.34 4.85
C GLY A 124 -5.22 9.43 5.52
N LYS A 125 -6.32 9.14 4.82
CA LYS A 125 -7.48 8.43 5.37
C LYS A 125 -7.39 6.93 5.10
N GLY A 126 -7.04 6.14 6.12
CA GLY A 126 -7.08 4.67 6.11
C GLY A 126 -8.52 4.14 6.10
N TRP A 127 -8.93 3.41 7.15
CA TRP A 127 -10.30 2.88 7.26
C TRP A 127 -11.39 3.92 7.57
N SER A 128 -11.02 5.02 8.25
CA SER A 128 -11.93 5.94 8.97
C SER A 128 -13.12 6.51 8.14
N PRO A 129 -14.14 7.14 8.76
CA PRO A 129 -14.28 7.50 10.17
C PRO A 129 -14.63 6.32 11.09
N GLY A 130 -14.29 6.41 12.37
CA GLY A 130 -14.55 5.37 13.37
C GLY A 130 -13.32 5.05 14.22
N LYS A 131 -13.41 4.01 15.04
CA LYS A 131 -12.29 3.47 15.82
C LYS A 131 -11.70 2.23 15.14
N TYR A 132 -10.46 2.35 14.67
CA TYR A 132 -9.68 1.25 14.09
C TYR A 132 -8.80 0.57 15.15
#